data_AF-A0A7S1G8J1-F1
#
_entry.id   AF-A0A7S1G8J1-F1
#
_cell.length_a   1.000
_cell.length_b   1.000
_cell.length_c   1.000
_cell.angle_alpha   90.00
_cell.angle_beta   90.00
_cell.angle_gamma   90.00
#
_symmetry.space_group_name_H-M   'P 1'
#
loop_
_entity.id
_entity.type
_entity.pdbx_description
1 polymer ?
#
loop_
_entity_poly.entity_id
_entity_poly.type
_entity_poly.pdbx_seq_one_letter_code
_entity_poly.pdbx_strand_id
1 'polypeptide(L)'
;SVVAGTAISGIVGSQWTDVACRFGDAQSTVSATLQSNPDCASSTVFTCAVPSDPRDRGLVEVTISVDGATYHSFEPRFDFLFRPAAACDAFGEQAFPDGCTASMLGDGSCDAACDTRACSFDNRDCTPEAVVVDPAGDDDAEGSDAAPVATLAVAVQLACKGFSVCLDVVMNPGEYPCTATSFEVIEKTVSLLAAQADDPP
;
A
#
# COMPACT_ATOMS: atom_id res chain seq x y z
N SER A 1 -6.17 -15.44 12.18
CA SER A 1 -7.23 -14.44 12.34
C SER A 1 -6.67 -13.13 11.82
N VAL A 2 -7.23 -12.57 10.76
CA VAL A 2 -6.72 -11.36 10.09
C VAL A 2 -7.25 -10.14 10.84
N VAL A 3 -6.37 -9.22 11.23
CA VAL A 3 -6.73 -7.99 11.95
C VAL A 3 -6.31 -6.81 11.09
N ALA A 4 -7.28 -6.04 10.60
CA ALA A 4 -7.06 -4.74 9.96
C ALA A 4 -7.07 -3.64 11.02
N GLY A 5 -6.29 -2.56 10.83
CA GLY A 5 -6.35 -1.41 11.74
C GLY A 5 -5.29 -0.35 11.49
N THR A 6 -5.63 0.89 11.85
CA THR A 6 -4.70 2.03 11.98
C THR A 6 -3.89 1.97 13.29
N ALA A 7 -4.16 0.96 14.11
CA ALA A 7 -3.51 0.75 15.39
C ALA A 7 -3.45 -0.74 15.73
N ILE A 8 -2.39 -1.13 16.44
CA ILE A 8 -2.25 -2.47 17.05
C ILE A 8 -2.66 -2.35 18.50
N SER A 9 -3.61 -3.18 18.93
CA SER A 9 -4.05 -3.21 20.32
C SER A 9 -4.00 -4.61 20.92
N GLY A 10 -3.75 -4.69 22.22
CA GLY A 10 -3.73 -5.94 22.96
C GLY A 10 -3.95 -5.71 24.46
N ILE A 11 -4.00 -6.80 25.23
CA ILE A 11 -4.21 -6.75 26.67
C ILE A 11 -2.94 -7.25 27.36
N VAL A 12 -2.43 -6.47 28.31
CA VAL A 12 -1.32 -6.83 29.18
C VAL A 12 -1.77 -6.75 30.64
N GLY A 13 -1.07 -7.45 31.54
CA GLY A 13 -1.31 -7.27 32.97
C GLY A 13 -1.00 -5.84 33.42
N SER A 14 -1.70 -5.35 34.44
CA SER A 14 -1.60 -3.95 34.88
C SER A 14 -0.21 -3.55 35.43
N GLN A 15 0.66 -4.52 35.72
CA GLN A 15 2.05 -4.24 36.12
C GLN A 15 2.96 -3.79 34.96
N TRP A 16 2.54 -3.95 33.70
CA TRP A 16 3.30 -3.52 32.53
C TRP A 16 2.97 -2.06 32.22
N THR A 17 3.93 -1.17 32.48
CA THR A 17 3.74 0.29 32.39
C THR A 17 4.42 0.93 31.19
N ASP A 18 5.32 0.20 30.52
CA ASP A 18 6.01 0.66 29.32
C ASP A 18 5.86 -0.39 28.22
N VAL A 19 5.07 -0.03 27.20
CA VAL A 19 4.73 -0.88 26.06
C VAL A 19 4.99 -0.09 24.79
N ALA A 20 5.69 -0.70 23.84
CA ALA A 20 5.98 -0.08 22.55
C ALA A 20 5.88 -1.11 21.42
N CYS A 21 5.54 -0.63 20.23
CA CYS A 21 5.51 -1.42 19.01
C CYS A 21 6.60 -0.93 18.07
N ARG A 22 7.46 -1.83 17.62
CA ARG A 22 8.47 -1.56 16.60
C ARG A 22 8.00 -2.09 15.26
N PHE A 23 7.99 -1.25 14.24
CA PHE A 23 7.52 -1.58 12.90
C PHE A 23 8.70 -1.67 11.92
N GLY A 24 8.68 -2.70 11.05
CA GLY A 24 9.64 -2.83 9.97
C GLY A 24 11.06 -3.18 10.40
N ASP A 25 11.99 -3.07 9.46
CA ASP A 25 13.43 -3.26 9.64
C ASP A 25 14.14 -1.97 10.12
N ALA A 26 13.59 -0.81 9.79
CA ALA A 26 14.12 0.53 10.08
C ALA A 26 13.93 1.01 11.54
N GLN A 27 13.48 0.14 12.45
CA GLN A 27 13.33 0.42 13.89
C GLN A 27 12.38 1.57 14.27
N SER A 28 11.36 1.89 13.46
CA SER A 28 10.34 2.86 13.84
C SER A 28 9.59 2.37 15.08
N THR A 29 9.87 2.99 16.23
CA THR A 29 9.31 2.60 17.53
C THR A 29 8.20 3.58 17.92
N VAL A 30 7.01 3.05 18.19
CA VAL A 30 5.86 3.82 18.64
C VAL A 30 5.51 3.41 20.06
N SER A 31 5.50 4.38 20.98
CA SER A 31 5.01 4.16 22.35
C SER A 31 3.50 3.89 22.33
N ALA A 32 3.06 2.89 23.09
CA ALA A 32 1.64 2.58 23.19
C ALA A 32 0.91 3.57 24.10
N THR A 33 -0.35 3.83 23.78
CA THR A 33 -1.32 4.40 24.71
C THR A 33 -1.88 3.29 25.59
N LEU A 34 -1.94 3.52 26.90
CA LEU A 34 -2.45 2.55 27.88
C LEU A 34 -3.80 3.00 28.43
N GLN A 35 -4.78 2.09 28.44
CA GLN A 35 -6.11 2.34 29.00
C GLN A 35 -6.51 1.19 29.93
N SER A 36 -7.13 1.52 31.07
CA SER A 36 -7.65 0.50 31.99
C SER A 36 -8.69 -0.39 31.28
N ASN A 37 -8.60 -1.70 31.48
CA ASN A 37 -9.57 -2.64 30.92
C ASN A 37 -10.80 -2.71 31.84
N PRO A 38 -11.98 -2.20 31.41
CA PRO A 38 -13.17 -2.19 32.25
C PRO A 38 -13.69 -3.60 32.56
N ASP A 39 -13.40 -4.57 31.70
CA ASP A 39 -13.86 -5.96 31.83
C ASP A 39 -12.95 -6.80 32.72
N CYS A 40 -11.72 -6.34 32.97
CA CYS A 40 -10.74 -7.05 33.80
C CYS A 40 -9.77 -6.08 34.48
N ALA A 41 -10.08 -5.74 35.74
CA ALA A 41 -9.38 -4.72 36.51
C ALA A 41 -7.88 -4.98 36.76
N SER A 42 -7.40 -6.21 36.60
CA SER A 42 -5.97 -6.56 36.68
C SER A 42 -5.23 -6.45 35.34
N SER A 43 -5.84 -5.82 34.34
CA SER A 43 -5.29 -5.71 33.00
C SER A 43 -5.49 -4.32 32.40
N THR A 44 -4.64 -4.02 31.43
CA THR A 44 -4.59 -2.77 30.69
C THR A 44 -4.61 -3.09 29.20
N VAL A 45 -5.40 -2.35 28.44
CA VAL A 45 -5.37 -2.38 26.98
C VAL A 45 -4.26 -1.44 26.51
N PHE A 46 -3.33 -1.95 25.71
CA PHE A 46 -2.36 -1.11 25.02
C PHE A 46 -2.79 -0.89 23.57
N THR A 47 -2.46 0.28 23.02
CA THR A 47 -2.72 0.64 21.62
C THR A 47 -1.54 1.41 21.03
N CYS A 48 -0.89 0.88 19.99
CA CYS A 48 0.13 1.58 19.22
C CYS A 48 -0.45 2.08 17.90
N ALA A 49 -0.31 3.36 17.58
CA ALA A 49 -0.65 3.87 16.25
C ALA A 49 0.33 3.31 15.21
N VAL A 50 -0.19 2.87 14.06
CA VAL A 50 0.63 2.41 12.94
C VAL A 50 1.16 3.65 12.19
N PRO A 51 2.49 3.78 11.96
CA PRO A 51 3.04 4.87 11.16
C PRO A 51 2.50 4.89 9.73
N SER A 52 2.53 6.04 9.06
CA SER A 52 2.04 6.21 7.69
C SER A 52 2.90 5.54 6.62
N ASP A 53 4.15 5.18 6.95
CA ASP A 53 5.08 4.47 6.06
C ASP A 53 5.80 3.33 6.81
N PRO A 54 5.09 2.24 7.14
CA PRO A 54 5.73 1.01 7.57
C PRO A 54 6.04 0.23 6.30
N ARG A 55 7.22 0.47 5.69
CA ARG A 55 7.73 -0.25 4.51
C ARG A 55 7.07 -1.61 4.35
N ASP A 56 6.32 -1.79 3.25
CA ASP A 56 5.11 -2.62 3.05
C ASP A 56 5.11 -4.09 3.51
N ARG A 57 6.20 -4.61 4.09
CA ARG A 57 6.24 -5.83 4.88
C ARG A 57 7.24 -5.64 6.01
N GLY A 58 6.74 -5.67 7.24
CA GLY A 58 7.58 -5.48 8.41
C GLY A 58 7.23 -6.46 9.51
N LEU A 59 8.23 -6.86 10.29
CA LEU A 59 7.97 -7.48 11.58
C LEU A 59 7.42 -6.40 12.52
N VAL A 60 6.37 -6.72 13.25
CA VAL A 60 6.00 -5.94 14.44
C VAL A 60 6.55 -6.66 15.63
N GLU A 61 7.47 -5.99 16.32
CA GLU A 61 7.96 -6.45 17.60
C GLU A 61 7.29 -5.64 18.70
N VAL A 62 6.49 -6.32 19.52
CA VAL A 62 5.93 -5.71 20.73
C VAL A 62 6.95 -5.88 21.85
N THR A 63 7.41 -4.75 22.37
CA THR A 63 8.34 -4.67 23.48
C THR A 63 7.56 -4.23 24.72
N ILE A 64 7.76 -4.95 25.82
CA ILE A 64 7.07 -4.71 27.07
C ILE A 64 8.11 -4.69 28.20
N SER A 65 8.10 -3.70 29.07
CA SER A 65 9.07 -3.57 30.16
C SER A 65 8.38 -3.46 31.52
N VAL A 66 8.99 -4.08 32.53
CA VAL A 66 8.72 -3.80 33.95
C VAL A 66 10.06 -3.44 34.59
N ASP A 67 10.09 -2.34 35.34
CA ASP A 67 11.25 -1.88 36.13
C ASP A 67 12.56 -1.69 35.33
N GLY A 68 12.44 -1.34 34.04
CA GLY A 68 13.59 -1.11 33.15
C GLY A 68 14.19 -2.38 32.54
N ALA A 69 13.62 -3.56 32.84
CA ALA A 69 13.96 -4.81 32.16
C ALA A 69 13.08 -4.98 30.92
N THR A 70 13.70 -4.92 29.75
CA THR A 70 13.02 -5.09 28.45
C THR A 70 12.73 -6.56 28.18
N TYR A 71 11.46 -6.89 28.02
CA TYR A 71 11.01 -8.21 27.57
C TYR A 71 10.40 -8.09 26.17
N HIS A 72 10.81 -9.00 25.30
CA HIS A 72 10.31 -9.11 23.94
C HIS A 72 9.28 -10.24 23.92
N SER A 73 8.05 -9.97 23.49
CA SER A 73 7.05 -11.05 23.39
C SER A 73 7.42 -11.97 22.23
N PHE A 74 7.56 -13.26 22.55
CA PHE A 74 7.96 -14.38 21.70
C PHE A 74 7.37 -14.42 20.27
N GLU A 75 8.18 -14.94 19.33
CA GLU A 75 7.75 -15.52 18.05
C GLU A 75 6.57 -16.48 18.28
N PRO A 76 5.41 -16.23 17.67
CA PRO A 76 5.29 -16.67 16.30
C PRO A 76 5.31 -15.48 15.35
N ARG A 77 5.98 -15.69 14.22
CA ARG A 77 5.83 -14.84 13.05
C ARG A 77 4.35 -14.86 12.67
N PHE A 78 3.64 -13.75 12.88
CA PHE A 78 2.39 -13.52 12.19
C PHE A 78 2.63 -12.36 11.23
N ASP A 79 2.64 -12.71 9.94
CA ASP A 79 2.60 -11.74 8.87
C ASP A 79 1.27 -10.99 8.98
N PHE A 80 1.33 -9.68 9.21
CA PHE A 80 0.20 -8.80 8.94
C PHE A 80 0.40 -8.24 7.54
N LEU A 81 -0.63 -8.39 6.70
CA LEU A 81 -0.68 -7.74 5.40
C LEU A 81 -1.35 -6.39 5.60
N PHE A 82 -0.64 -5.31 5.30
CA PHE A 82 -1.24 -3.99 5.20
C PHE A 82 -2.20 -4.02 4.00
N ARG A 83 -3.52 -4.12 4.27
CA ARG A 83 -4.52 -3.84 3.23
C ARG A 83 -4.77 -2.33 3.27
N PRO A 84 -4.33 -1.54 2.27
CA PRO A 84 -4.93 -0.25 2.05
C PRO A 84 -6.45 -0.47 1.99
N ALA A 85 -7.24 0.41 2.61
CA ALA A 85 -8.69 0.30 2.54
C ALA A 85 -9.08 0.00 1.09
N ALA A 86 -9.79 -1.11 0.85
CA ALA A 86 -10.17 -1.50 -0.50
C ALA A 86 -10.86 -0.30 -1.16
N ALA A 87 -10.17 0.36 -2.07
CA ALA A 87 -10.55 1.64 -2.62
C ALA A 87 -10.17 1.64 -4.09
N CYS A 88 -11.03 2.25 -4.89
CA CYS A 88 -10.73 2.53 -6.28
C CYS A 88 -10.14 3.92 -6.36
N ASP A 89 -8.90 4.08 -5.87
CA ASP A 89 -8.29 5.39 -5.69
C ASP A 89 -7.11 5.65 -6.63
N ALA A 90 -6.96 4.90 -7.72
CA ALA A 90 -5.85 5.06 -8.67
C ALA A 90 -5.70 6.53 -9.14
N PHE A 91 -6.83 7.24 -9.28
CA PHE A 91 -6.90 8.64 -9.71
C PHE A 91 -7.28 9.63 -8.60
N GLY A 92 -7.32 9.19 -7.34
CA GLY A 92 -7.81 9.98 -6.19
C GLY A 92 -9.01 9.32 -5.52
N GLU A 93 -9.50 9.87 -4.40
CA GLU A 93 -10.62 9.29 -3.65
C GLU A 93 -11.89 9.21 -4.51
N GLN A 94 -12.35 8.00 -4.83
CA GLN A 94 -13.52 7.75 -5.68
C GLN A 94 -14.51 6.78 -5.03
N ALA A 95 -15.78 6.92 -5.40
CA ALA A 95 -16.78 5.88 -5.16
C ALA A 95 -16.48 4.62 -5.98
N PHE A 96 -16.92 3.46 -5.49
CA PHE A 96 -16.81 2.22 -6.26
C PHE A 96 -17.60 2.28 -7.58
N PRO A 97 -17.10 1.63 -8.65
CA PRO A 97 -17.89 1.38 -9.85
C PRO A 97 -19.20 0.65 -9.51
N ASP A 98 -20.20 0.81 -10.37
CA ASP A 98 -21.49 0.14 -10.20
C ASP A 98 -21.32 -1.38 -10.13
N GLY A 99 -21.75 -1.98 -9.02
CA GLY A 99 -21.64 -3.42 -8.77
C GLY A 99 -20.30 -3.86 -8.17
N CYS A 100 -19.30 -2.98 -8.07
CA CYS A 100 -18.09 -3.25 -7.31
C CYS A 100 -18.34 -2.96 -5.82
N THR A 101 -17.87 -3.84 -4.96
CA THR A 101 -17.99 -3.68 -3.50
C THR A 101 -16.63 -3.82 -2.83
N ALA A 102 -16.47 -3.25 -1.64
CA ALA A 102 -15.23 -3.37 -0.88
C ALA A 102 -14.82 -4.82 -0.57
N SER A 103 -15.77 -5.76 -0.55
CA SER A 103 -15.49 -7.18 -0.33
C SER A 103 -15.00 -7.93 -1.56
N MET A 104 -15.23 -7.37 -2.75
CA MET A 104 -14.79 -7.93 -4.04
C MET A 104 -13.35 -7.52 -4.33
N LEU A 105 -13.00 -6.27 -3.99
CA LEU A 105 -11.66 -5.73 -4.23
C LEU A 105 -10.52 -6.49 -3.53
N GLY A 106 -9.62 -7.06 -4.33
CA GLY A 106 -8.42 -7.72 -3.81
C GLY A 106 -8.78 -8.98 -3.00
N ASP A 107 -9.86 -9.67 -3.36
CA ASP A 107 -10.34 -10.87 -2.69
C ASP A 107 -9.63 -12.17 -3.15
N GLY A 108 -8.81 -12.07 -4.20
CA GLY A 108 -8.08 -13.14 -4.86
C GLY A 108 -8.78 -13.69 -6.11
N SER A 109 -9.94 -13.15 -6.48
CA SER A 109 -10.71 -13.48 -7.68
C SER A 109 -10.82 -12.25 -8.56
N CYS A 110 -10.73 -12.41 -9.88
CA CYS A 110 -11.00 -11.29 -10.79
C CYS A 110 -12.51 -11.04 -10.92
N ASP A 111 -12.98 -9.99 -10.27
CA ASP A 111 -14.36 -9.50 -10.33
C ASP A 111 -14.54 -8.46 -11.43
N ALA A 112 -15.31 -8.81 -12.46
CA ALA A 112 -15.55 -7.95 -13.62
C ALA A 112 -16.16 -6.57 -13.29
N ALA A 113 -16.84 -6.43 -12.16
CA ALA A 113 -17.37 -5.13 -11.72
C ALA A 113 -16.27 -4.21 -11.16
N CYS A 114 -15.20 -4.79 -10.61
CA CYS A 114 -14.04 -4.10 -10.07
C CYS A 114 -12.85 -4.05 -11.05
N ASP A 115 -12.94 -4.74 -12.20
CA ASP A 115 -11.95 -4.76 -13.27
C ASP A 115 -11.92 -3.44 -14.07
N THR A 116 -11.47 -2.39 -13.39
CA THR A 116 -11.30 -1.06 -13.97
C THR A 116 -9.98 -0.49 -13.48
N ARG A 117 -9.36 0.40 -14.27
CA ARG A 117 -8.10 1.03 -13.86
C ARG A 117 -8.26 1.88 -12.59
N ALA A 118 -9.41 2.53 -12.40
CA ALA A 118 -9.72 3.25 -11.16
C ALA A 118 -9.53 2.37 -9.91
N CYS A 119 -9.91 1.10 -10.04
CA CYS A 119 -9.77 0.06 -9.01
C CYS A 119 -8.46 -0.73 -9.10
N SER A 120 -7.48 -0.25 -9.88
CA SER A 120 -6.23 -0.96 -10.16
C SER A 120 -6.45 -2.40 -10.65
N PHE A 121 -7.47 -2.61 -11.48
CA PHE A 121 -7.86 -3.91 -12.02
C PHE A 121 -8.17 -4.92 -10.92
N ASP A 122 -9.18 -4.59 -10.13
CA ASP A 122 -9.59 -5.37 -8.96
C ASP A 122 -8.46 -5.57 -7.94
N ASN A 123 -7.78 -4.48 -7.59
CA ASN A 123 -6.55 -4.51 -6.77
C ASN A 123 -5.52 -5.54 -7.26
N ARG A 124 -5.46 -5.72 -8.58
CA ARG A 124 -4.57 -6.63 -9.31
C ARG A 124 -4.92 -8.11 -9.24
N ASP A 125 -6.16 -8.44 -8.90
CA ASP A 125 -6.66 -9.80 -9.07
C ASP A 125 -7.03 -10.10 -10.53
N CYS A 126 -7.36 -9.07 -11.32
CA CYS A 126 -7.50 -9.14 -12.78
C CYS A 126 -6.17 -8.95 -13.50
N THR A 127 -6.13 -9.20 -14.81
CA THR A 127 -4.92 -8.98 -15.62
C THR A 127 -4.75 -7.49 -15.88
N PRO A 128 -3.78 -6.81 -15.25
CA PRO A 128 -3.70 -5.37 -15.36
C PRO A 128 -3.02 -4.95 -16.66
N GLU A 129 -3.51 -3.86 -17.25
CA GLU A 129 -2.88 -3.25 -18.42
C GLU A 129 -1.70 -2.36 -18.01
N ALA A 130 -0.72 -2.22 -18.91
CA ALA A 130 0.41 -1.32 -18.72
C ALA A 130 -0.02 0.14 -18.68
N VAL A 131 0.81 1.00 -18.09
CA VAL A 131 0.64 2.46 -18.16
C VAL A 131 1.46 3.01 -19.32
N VAL A 132 0.80 3.76 -20.20
CA VAL A 132 1.37 4.22 -21.47
C VAL A 132 1.80 5.67 -21.38
N VAL A 133 3.03 5.93 -21.80
CA VAL A 133 3.62 7.26 -21.93
C VAL A 133 3.74 7.59 -23.41
N ASP A 134 3.20 8.74 -23.81
CA ASP A 134 3.27 9.26 -25.18
C ASP A 134 3.61 10.75 -25.17
N PRO A 135 4.50 11.27 -26.05
CA PRO A 135 4.85 12.70 -26.02
C PRO A 135 3.67 13.63 -26.32
N ALA A 136 2.63 13.13 -26.99
CA ALA A 136 1.40 13.85 -27.27
C ALA A 136 0.26 13.53 -26.27
N GLY A 137 0.56 12.76 -25.21
CA GLY A 137 -0.38 12.41 -24.15
C GLY A 137 -0.74 13.58 -23.23
N ASP A 138 -1.52 13.28 -22.19
CA ASP A 138 -1.99 14.23 -21.19
C ASP A 138 -1.79 13.65 -19.78
N ASP A 139 -1.12 14.39 -18.89
CA ASP A 139 -0.86 13.92 -17.51
C ASP A 139 -2.13 13.85 -16.64
N ASP A 140 -3.24 14.45 -17.08
CA ASP A 140 -4.56 14.26 -16.46
C ASP A 140 -5.29 13.01 -17.00
N ALA A 141 -4.72 12.30 -17.98
CA ALA A 141 -5.29 11.09 -18.55
C ALA A 141 -5.03 9.85 -17.67
N GLU A 142 -5.80 8.79 -17.93
CA GLU A 142 -5.71 7.54 -17.17
C GLU A 142 -4.54 6.63 -17.56
N GLY A 143 -3.77 6.98 -18.60
CA GLY A 143 -2.55 6.28 -19.01
C GLY A 143 -2.78 4.99 -19.80
N SER A 144 -3.85 4.89 -20.57
CA SER A 144 -4.15 3.73 -21.46
C SER A 144 -3.59 3.98 -22.85
N ASP A 145 -3.55 2.95 -23.71
CA ASP A 145 -3.20 3.14 -25.12
C ASP A 145 -4.10 4.19 -25.81
N ALA A 146 -5.40 4.23 -25.45
CA ALA A 146 -6.35 5.20 -25.97
C ALA A 146 -6.24 6.62 -25.37
N ALA A 147 -5.56 6.76 -24.23
CA ALA A 147 -5.47 8.00 -23.45
C ALA A 147 -4.17 7.98 -22.61
N PRO A 148 -3.01 8.09 -23.27
CA PRO A 148 -1.71 7.96 -22.62
C PRO A 148 -1.34 9.21 -21.82
N VAL A 149 -0.47 9.06 -20.82
CA VAL A 149 0.08 10.20 -20.08
C VAL A 149 1.27 10.84 -20.79
N ALA A 150 1.52 12.12 -20.54
CA ALA A 150 2.60 12.85 -21.20
C ALA A 150 3.98 12.57 -20.57
N THR A 151 4.01 12.26 -19.26
CA THR A 151 5.26 12.17 -18.49
C THR A 151 5.47 10.82 -17.81
N LEU A 152 6.74 10.43 -17.72
CA LEU A 152 7.14 9.21 -17.04
C LEU A 152 6.89 9.29 -15.53
N ALA A 153 7.00 10.49 -14.95
CA ALA A 153 6.72 10.72 -13.53
C ALA A 153 5.27 10.37 -13.18
N VAL A 154 4.31 10.83 -13.99
CA VAL A 154 2.89 10.50 -13.79
C VAL A 154 2.63 9.02 -14.05
N ALA A 155 3.22 8.44 -15.11
CA ALA A 155 3.06 7.02 -15.39
C ALA A 155 3.54 6.12 -14.24
N VAL A 156 4.70 6.43 -13.66
CA VAL A 156 5.24 5.69 -12.52
C VAL A 156 4.37 5.87 -11.27
N GLN A 157 3.82 7.07 -11.05
CA GLN A 157 2.86 7.28 -9.95
C GLN A 157 1.63 6.39 -10.13
N LEU A 158 1.01 6.39 -11.30
CA LEU A 158 -0.15 5.54 -11.60
C LEU A 158 0.19 4.04 -11.48
N ALA A 159 1.32 3.61 -12.03
CA ALA A 159 1.74 2.21 -12.03
C ALA A 159 2.05 1.67 -10.62
N CYS A 160 2.52 2.54 -9.71
CA CYS A 160 3.02 2.14 -8.40
C CYS A 160 2.10 2.51 -7.23
N LYS A 161 1.06 3.34 -7.43
CA LYS A 161 0.23 3.84 -6.33
C LYS A 161 -0.41 2.67 -5.57
N GLY A 162 -0.12 2.56 -4.27
CA GLY A 162 -0.68 1.50 -3.41
C GLY A 162 -0.03 0.11 -3.53
N PHE A 163 1.01 -0.06 -4.36
CA PHE A 163 1.64 -1.38 -4.58
C PHE A 163 3.17 -1.31 -4.58
N SER A 164 3.83 -2.41 -4.20
CA SER A 164 5.29 -2.57 -4.15
C SER A 164 5.89 -3.14 -5.44
N VAL A 165 5.09 -3.88 -6.21
CA VAL A 165 5.37 -4.22 -7.60
C VAL A 165 4.56 -3.23 -8.43
N CYS A 166 5.15 -2.52 -9.38
CA CYS A 166 4.42 -1.58 -10.22
C CYS A 166 3.83 -2.28 -11.45
N LEU A 167 2.86 -1.67 -12.10
CA LEU A 167 2.47 -2.06 -13.45
C LEU A 167 3.64 -1.78 -14.41
N ASP A 168 3.68 -2.52 -15.52
CA ASP A 168 4.61 -2.21 -16.60
C ASP A 168 4.31 -0.80 -17.13
N VAL A 169 5.36 -0.04 -17.42
CA VAL A 169 5.25 1.26 -18.08
C VAL A 169 5.78 1.12 -19.49
N VAL A 170 4.94 1.43 -20.46
CA VAL A 170 5.28 1.38 -21.89
C VAL A 170 5.49 2.80 -22.39
N MET A 171 6.65 3.06 -22.99
CA MET A 171 6.98 4.36 -23.56
C MET A 171 6.90 4.30 -25.08
N ASN A 172 6.01 5.09 -25.67
CA ASN A 172 5.90 5.23 -27.12
C ASN A 172 7.09 6.00 -27.70
N PRO A 173 7.47 5.75 -28.97
CA PRO A 173 8.57 6.45 -29.60
C PRO A 173 8.30 7.97 -29.71
N GLY A 174 9.31 8.78 -29.40
CA GLY A 174 9.28 10.23 -29.65
C GLY A 174 10.25 11.03 -28.80
N GLU A 175 10.10 12.36 -28.82
CA GLU A 175 10.96 13.29 -28.09
C GLU A 175 10.35 13.66 -26.74
N TYR A 176 10.97 13.21 -25.64
CA TYR A 176 10.55 13.54 -24.28
C TYR A 176 11.48 14.60 -23.65
N PRO A 177 10.94 15.66 -23.05
CA PRO A 177 11.77 16.63 -22.33
C PRO A 177 12.38 16.00 -21.08
N CYS A 178 13.62 16.36 -20.71
CA CYS A 178 14.30 15.80 -19.55
C CYS A 178 13.51 15.92 -18.24
N THR A 179 12.73 17.00 -18.09
CA THR A 179 11.84 17.23 -16.94
C THR A 179 10.67 16.26 -16.87
N ALA A 180 10.25 15.67 -18.00
CA ALA A 180 9.21 14.64 -18.06
C ALA A 180 9.74 13.24 -17.75
N THR A 181 11.07 13.05 -17.71
CA THR A 181 11.73 11.74 -17.52
C THR A 181 12.33 11.53 -16.13
N SER A 182 12.32 12.54 -15.26
CA SER A 182 12.85 12.43 -13.89
C SER A 182 11.76 11.98 -12.92
N PHE A 183 12.01 10.92 -12.17
CA PHE A 183 11.12 10.40 -11.13
C PHE A 183 11.94 9.71 -10.04
N GLU A 184 11.37 9.58 -8.84
CA GLU A 184 11.97 8.85 -7.72
C GLU A 184 11.01 7.76 -7.26
N VAL A 185 11.54 6.54 -7.10
CA VAL A 185 10.81 5.40 -6.54
C VAL A 185 11.67 4.77 -5.47
N ILE A 186 11.13 4.68 -4.26
CA ILE A 186 11.82 4.12 -3.11
C ILE A 186 11.24 2.72 -2.88
N GLU A 187 12.11 1.70 -2.91
CA GLU A 187 11.79 0.33 -2.52
C GLU A 187 10.68 -0.38 -3.33
N LYS A 188 10.41 0.05 -4.57
CA LYS A 188 9.49 -0.63 -5.50
C LYS A 188 10.17 -1.17 -6.74
N THR A 189 9.55 -2.17 -7.36
CA THR A 189 10.00 -2.73 -8.65
C THR A 189 9.22 -2.09 -9.79
N VAL A 190 9.93 -1.38 -10.67
CA VAL A 190 9.39 -0.74 -11.89
C VAL A 190 10.00 -1.41 -13.12
N SER A 191 9.14 -1.77 -14.08
CA SER A 191 9.54 -2.25 -15.40
C SER A 191 9.25 -1.16 -16.43
N LEU A 192 10.28 -0.72 -17.17
CA LEU A 192 10.13 0.22 -18.27
C LEU A 192 10.36 -0.50 -19.60
N LEU A 193 9.38 -0.42 -20.49
CA LEU A 193 9.41 -1.02 -21.82
C LEU A 193 9.35 0.08 -22.87
N ALA A 194 10.24 0.02 -23.86
CA ALA A 194 10.13 0.87 -25.04
C ALA A 194 9.23 0.18 -26.06
N ALA A 195 8.16 0.84 -26.50
CA ALA A 195 7.33 0.33 -27.59
C ALA A 195 8.12 0.33 -28.90
N GLN A 196 7.92 -0.69 -29.74
CA GLN A 196 8.51 -0.72 -31.06
C GLN A 196 7.78 0.26 -31.98
N ALA A 197 8.50 0.91 -32.90
CA ALA A 197 7.91 1.90 -33.81
C ALA A 197 6.86 1.34 -34.78
N ASP A 198 6.78 0.01 -34.91
CA ASP A 198 5.90 -0.71 -35.84
C ASP A 198 4.82 -1.55 -35.14
N ASP A 199 4.72 -1.55 -33.80
CA ASP A 199 3.60 -2.18 -33.10
C ASP A 199 2.38 -1.23 -33.12
N PRO A 200 1.18 -1.71 -33.48
CA PRO A 200 -0.02 -0.88 -33.43
C PRO A 200 -0.38 -0.55 -31.97
N PRO A 201 -0.98 0.63 -31.71
CA PRO A 201 -1.56 0.93 -30.41
C PRO A 201 -2.72 -0.01 -30.08
#